data_AF-A0AAF0XZT4-F1
#
_entry.id   AF-A0AAF0XZT4-F1
#
_cell.length_a   1.000
_cell.length_b   1.000
_cell.length_c   1.000
_cell.angle_alpha   90.00
_cell.angle_beta   90.00
_cell.angle_gamma   90.00
#
_symmetry.space_group_name_H-M   'P 1'
#
loop_
_entity.id
_entity.type
_entity.pdbx_description
1 polymer ?
#
loop_
_entity_poly.entity_id
_entity_poly.type
_entity_poly.pdbx_seq_one_letter_code
_entity_poly.pdbx_strand_id
1 'polypeptide(L)'
;MSAASERSSVESTLTSAIQQLERESALKKTIRESTEPVEDIVRTSTAELNHLHSSPAAKHEAIATKALETIATAHPHWVAIAALIPKGEFYRYQFAVAPLLKSLVTNIALARFILHDELVPAFTAASLMGLQGEDIGELQLTSDEYLQGVIGMVNELPRLSVNSVTAQSFALPGRIASFVNDIFASYSMLNLRNDALRRKFDSLKYDLKRCEDVVYDLTLRGLGPATTA
;
A
#
# COMPACT_ATOMS: atom_id res chain seq x y z
N MET A 1 48.79 17.90 -33.78
CA MET A 1 48.32 16.55 -33.42
C MET A 1 47.45 16.50 -32.14
N SER A 2 47.27 17.59 -31.37
CA SER A 2 46.47 17.60 -30.11
C SER A 2 44.94 17.50 -30.32
N ALA A 3 44.37 18.31 -31.24
CA ALA A 3 42.92 18.46 -31.36
C ALA A 3 42.16 17.21 -31.90
N ALA A 4 42.83 16.35 -32.67
CA ALA A 4 42.22 15.12 -33.18
C ALA A 4 42.16 14.01 -32.11
N SER A 5 43.16 13.95 -31.23
CA SER A 5 43.21 13.03 -30.10
C SER A 5 42.24 13.44 -28.98
N GLU A 6 42.03 14.74 -28.78
CA GLU A 6 41.02 15.25 -27.85
C GLU A 6 39.59 15.00 -28.34
N ARG A 7 39.32 15.16 -29.65
CA ARG A 7 38.01 14.85 -30.24
C ARG A 7 37.65 13.37 -30.16
N SER A 8 38.59 12.45 -30.39
CA SER A 8 38.34 11.00 -30.23
C SER A 8 38.12 10.59 -28.78
N SER A 9 38.77 11.28 -27.83
CA SER A 9 38.52 11.12 -26.39
C SER A 9 37.11 11.56 -26.00
N VAL A 10 36.63 12.70 -26.52
CA VAL A 10 35.26 13.17 -26.27
C VAL A 10 34.22 12.22 -26.89
N GLU A 11 34.42 11.80 -28.14
CA GLU A 11 33.50 10.89 -28.84
C GLU A 11 33.41 9.52 -28.16
N SER A 12 34.54 8.93 -27.75
CA SER A 12 34.55 7.66 -27.04
C SER A 12 33.90 7.76 -25.65
N THR A 13 34.16 8.85 -24.91
CA THR A 13 33.55 9.08 -23.59
C THR A 13 32.03 9.25 -23.70
N LEU A 14 31.55 10.04 -24.66
CA LEU A 14 30.11 10.22 -24.89
C LEU A 14 29.45 8.93 -25.37
N THR A 15 30.11 8.15 -26.22
CA THR A 15 29.60 6.84 -26.66
C THR A 15 29.45 5.87 -25.49
N SER A 16 30.43 5.82 -24.59
CA SER A 16 30.34 5.00 -23.37
C SER A 16 29.18 5.45 -22.46
N ALA A 17 28.98 6.76 -22.31
CA ALA A 17 27.87 7.29 -21.53
C ALA A 17 26.49 6.95 -22.15
N ILE A 18 26.37 7.04 -23.47
CA ILE A 18 25.14 6.64 -24.20
C ILE A 18 24.85 5.16 -23.97
N GLN A 19 25.84 4.28 -24.12
CA GLN A 19 25.66 2.84 -23.87
C GLN A 19 25.24 2.55 -22.42
N GLN A 20 25.76 3.30 -21.45
CA GLN A 20 25.35 3.14 -20.05
C GLN A 20 23.88 3.56 -19.84
N LEU A 21 23.43 4.65 -20.46
CA LEU A 21 22.03 5.09 -20.43
C LEU A 21 21.10 4.07 -21.09
N GLU A 22 21.50 3.49 -22.21
CA GLU A 22 20.73 2.44 -22.90
C GLU A 22 20.59 1.18 -22.03
N ARG A 23 21.68 0.74 -21.38
CA ARG A 23 21.65 -0.39 -20.43
C ARG A 23 20.74 -0.11 -19.24
N GLU A 24 20.80 1.10 -18.67
CA GLU A 24 19.92 1.49 -17.56
C GLU A 24 18.45 1.49 -18.00
N SER A 25 18.15 2.05 -19.17
CA SER A 25 16.81 2.09 -19.73
C SER A 25 16.25 0.68 -19.97
N ALA A 26 17.07 -0.21 -20.54
CA ALA A 26 16.72 -1.62 -20.73
C ALA A 26 16.43 -2.31 -19.40
N LEU A 27 17.29 -2.13 -18.38
CA LEU A 27 17.10 -2.72 -17.06
C LEU A 27 15.84 -2.21 -16.37
N LYS A 28 15.55 -0.90 -16.44
CA LYS A 28 14.30 -0.32 -15.93
C LYS A 28 13.06 -0.96 -16.56
N LYS A 29 13.11 -1.22 -17.87
CA LYS A 29 12.04 -1.91 -18.59
C LYS A 29 11.89 -3.35 -18.11
N THR A 30 12.98 -4.11 -18.04
CA THR A 30 12.96 -5.50 -17.56
C THR A 30 12.45 -5.63 -16.12
N ILE A 31 12.86 -4.73 -15.22
CA ILE A 31 12.35 -4.71 -13.85
C ILE A 31 10.84 -4.45 -13.83
N ARG A 32 10.35 -3.51 -14.65
CA ARG A 32 8.92 -3.22 -14.74
C ARG A 32 8.09 -4.35 -15.35
N GLU A 33 8.65 -5.11 -16.29
CA GLU A 33 8.00 -6.32 -16.80
C GLU A 33 7.99 -7.41 -15.73
N SER A 34 9.05 -7.54 -14.93
CA SER A 34 9.11 -8.52 -13.83
C SER A 34 8.12 -8.24 -12.69
N THR A 35 7.56 -7.03 -12.61
CA THR A 35 6.55 -6.66 -11.60
C THR A 35 5.12 -7.07 -11.98
N GLU A 36 4.84 -7.45 -13.24
CA GLU A 36 3.49 -7.83 -13.70
C GLU A 36 2.81 -8.92 -12.85
N PRO A 37 3.50 -10.01 -12.42
CA PRO A 37 2.86 -11.01 -11.56
C PRO A 37 2.43 -10.46 -10.20
N VAL A 38 3.19 -9.51 -9.64
CA VAL A 38 2.84 -8.84 -8.40
C VAL A 38 1.67 -7.87 -8.61
N GLU A 39 1.62 -7.17 -9.75
CA GLU A 39 0.47 -6.36 -10.15
C GLU A 39 -0.82 -7.20 -10.24
N ASP A 40 -0.72 -8.41 -10.76
CA ASP A 40 -1.84 -9.35 -10.82
C ASP A 40 -2.31 -9.80 -9.42
N ILE A 41 -1.37 -10.07 -8.50
CA ILE A 41 -1.67 -10.36 -7.09
C ILE A 41 -2.36 -9.17 -6.40
N VAL A 42 -1.86 -7.95 -6.63
CA VAL A 42 -2.49 -6.72 -6.13
C VAL A 42 -3.92 -6.61 -6.66
N ARG A 43 -4.11 -6.74 -7.99
CA ARG A 43 -5.44 -6.64 -8.61
C ARG A 43 -6.40 -7.70 -8.06
N THR A 44 -5.92 -8.92 -7.89
CA THR A 44 -6.74 -10.06 -7.40
C THR A 44 -7.13 -9.87 -5.94
N SER A 45 -6.18 -9.49 -5.07
CA SER A 45 -6.46 -9.23 -3.66
C SER A 45 -7.35 -8.00 -3.45
N THR A 46 -7.18 -6.93 -4.25
CA THR A 46 -8.09 -5.78 -4.25
C THR A 46 -9.49 -6.17 -4.72
N ALA A 47 -9.62 -6.99 -5.76
CA ALA A 47 -10.92 -7.49 -6.23
C ALA A 47 -11.62 -8.34 -5.16
N GLU A 48 -10.87 -9.21 -4.47
CA GLU A 48 -11.39 -10.00 -3.36
C GLU A 48 -11.91 -9.10 -2.23
N LEU A 49 -11.11 -8.13 -1.77
CA LEU A 49 -11.50 -7.21 -0.70
C LEU A 49 -12.68 -6.31 -1.08
N ASN A 50 -12.87 -5.99 -2.36
CA ASN A 50 -14.04 -5.25 -2.81
C ASN A 50 -15.36 -5.99 -2.52
N HIS A 51 -15.35 -7.31 -2.35
CA HIS A 51 -16.54 -8.08 -1.95
C HIS A 51 -17.01 -7.75 -0.53
N LEU A 52 -16.18 -7.12 0.33
CA LEU A 52 -16.60 -6.64 1.66
C LEU A 52 -17.77 -5.66 1.57
N HIS A 53 -17.84 -4.88 0.47
CA HIS A 53 -18.85 -3.85 0.26
C HIS A 53 -20.24 -4.40 -0.12
N SER A 54 -20.33 -5.64 -0.58
CA SER A 54 -21.60 -6.26 -1.02
C SER A 54 -21.94 -7.55 -0.28
N SER A 55 -21.01 -8.10 0.48
CA SER A 55 -21.19 -9.35 1.23
C SER A 55 -21.68 -9.10 2.66
N PRO A 56 -22.50 -10.01 3.22
CA PRO A 56 -22.85 -9.97 4.63
C PRO A 56 -21.62 -10.09 5.54
N ALA A 57 -21.71 -9.53 6.74
CA ALA A 57 -20.62 -9.52 7.72
C ALA A 57 -20.05 -10.93 8.02
N ALA A 58 -20.90 -11.96 7.99
CA ALA A 58 -20.48 -13.36 8.19
C ALA A 58 -19.46 -13.88 7.17
N LYS A 59 -19.32 -13.23 6.01
CA LYS A 59 -18.32 -13.60 4.98
C LYS A 59 -17.04 -12.77 5.05
N HIS A 60 -17.02 -11.69 5.84
CA HIS A 60 -15.91 -10.74 5.85
C HIS A 60 -14.59 -11.39 6.28
N GLU A 61 -14.62 -12.29 7.27
CA GLU A 61 -13.45 -13.03 7.73
C GLU A 61 -12.84 -13.91 6.62
N ALA A 62 -13.68 -14.65 5.90
CA ALA A 62 -13.24 -15.52 4.81
C ALA A 62 -12.64 -14.70 3.63
N ILE A 63 -13.27 -13.58 3.29
CA ILE A 63 -12.79 -12.65 2.25
C ILE A 63 -11.41 -12.09 2.63
N ALA A 64 -11.26 -11.60 3.86
CA ALA A 64 -10.01 -11.04 4.36
C ALA A 64 -8.89 -12.08 4.41
N THR A 65 -9.20 -13.30 4.86
CA THR A 65 -8.24 -14.42 4.91
C THR A 65 -7.76 -14.79 3.51
N LYS A 66 -8.69 -14.96 2.56
CA LYS A 66 -8.36 -15.28 1.16
C LYS A 66 -7.53 -14.22 0.48
N ALA A 67 -7.77 -12.94 0.78
CA ALA A 67 -6.94 -11.84 0.28
C ALA A 67 -5.50 -11.94 0.81
N LEU A 68 -5.31 -12.25 2.10
CA LEU A 68 -3.97 -12.45 2.68
C LEU A 68 -3.26 -13.68 2.11
N GLU A 69 -3.97 -14.80 1.91
CA GLU A 69 -3.43 -16.00 1.26
C GLU A 69 -2.95 -15.70 -0.16
N THR A 70 -3.73 -14.93 -0.91
CA THR A 70 -3.36 -14.48 -2.26
C THR A 70 -2.08 -13.63 -2.22
N ILE A 71 -1.99 -12.69 -1.28
CA ILE A 71 -0.83 -11.80 -1.13
C ILE A 71 0.43 -12.59 -0.72
N ALA A 72 0.31 -13.63 0.09
CA ALA A 72 1.43 -14.47 0.50
C ALA A 72 2.13 -15.16 -0.68
N THR A 73 1.46 -15.32 -1.83
CA THR A 73 2.07 -15.88 -3.05
C THR A 73 3.06 -14.94 -3.75
N ALA A 74 3.24 -13.70 -3.28
CA ALA A 74 4.12 -12.71 -3.91
C ALA A 74 5.63 -12.97 -3.68
N HIS A 75 6.01 -13.73 -2.64
CA HIS A 75 7.41 -13.99 -2.29
C HIS A 75 8.32 -14.44 -3.46
N PRO A 76 7.99 -15.50 -4.25
CA PRO A 76 8.83 -15.90 -5.39
C PRO A 76 9.00 -14.80 -6.44
N HIS A 77 8.01 -13.92 -6.61
CA HIS A 77 8.10 -12.79 -7.53
C HIS A 77 9.03 -11.70 -6.98
N TRP A 78 9.01 -11.45 -5.67
CA TRP A 78 9.99 -10.55 -5.04
C TRP A 78 11.42 -11.04 -5.20
N VAL A 79 11.67 -12.34 -5.04
CA VAL A 79 13.00 -12.93 -5.27
C VAL A 79 13.45 -12.72 -6.72
N ALA A 80 12.55 -12.91 -7.68
CA ALA A 80 12.86 -12.67 -9.10
C ALA A 80 13.18 -11.18 -9.39
N ILE A 81 12.44 -10.25 -8.79
CA ILE A 81 12.69 -8.81 -8.90
C ILE A 81 14.03 -8.44 -8.23
N ALA A 82 14.29 -8.97 -7.03
CA ALA A 82 15.51 -8.71 -6.26
C ALA A 82 16.77 -9.13 -7.04
N ALA A 83 16.70 -10.25 -7.76
CA ALA A 83 17.81 -10.75 -8.58
C ALA A 83 18.20 -9.80 -9.74
N LEU A 84 17.29 -8.92 -10.18
CA LEU A 84 17.54 -7.95 -11.25
C LEU A 84 18.16 -6.65 -10.74
N ILE A 85 17.98 -6.32 -9.46
CA ILE A 85 18.42 -5.04 -8.89
C ILE A 85 19.90 -5.13 -8.51
N PRO A 86 20.77 -4.26 -9.04
CA PRO A 86 22.17 -4.21 -8.63
C PRO A 86 22.30 -3.87 -7.14
N LYS A 87 23.29 -4.48 -6.47
CA LYS A 87 23.59 -4.20 -5.05
C LYS A 87 23.84 -2.71 -4.82
N GLY A 88 23.20 -2.13 -3.81
CA GLY A 88 23.27 -0.71 -3.46
C GLY A 88 22.38 0.20 -4.31
N GLU A 89 21.64 -0.33 -5.29
CA GLU A 89 20.83 0.48 -6.22
C GLU A 89 19.31 0.37 -5.98
N PHE A 90 18.85 -0.19 -4.86
CA PHE A 90 17.43 -0.31 -4.54
C PHE A 90 16.63 0.99 -4.76
N TYR A 91 17.09 2.10 -4.19
CA TYR A 91 16.41 3.40 -4.30
C TYR A 91 16.34 3.95 -5.73
N ARG A 92 17.23 3.51 -6.63
CA ARG A 92 17.18 3.89 -8.06
C ARG A 92 16.02 3.22 -8.79
N TYR A 93 15.67 2.00 -8.39
CA TYR A 93 14.63 1.18 -9.00
C TYR A 93 13.33 1.10 -8.18
N GLN A 94 13.30 1.74 -7.00
CA GLN A 94 12.14 1.82 -6.12
C GLN A 94 10.87 2.29 -6.83
N PHE A 95 10.97 3.13 -7.87
CA PHE A 95 9.81 3.61 -8.62
C PHE A 95 8.93 2.50 -9.21
N ALA A 96 9.51 1.33 -9.51
CA ALA A 96 8.79 0.19 -10.07
C ALA A 96 8.02 -0.58 -8.99
N VAL A 97 8.62 -0.76 -7.81
CA VAL A 97 8.05 -1.59 -6.73
C VAL A 97 7.18 -0.80 -5.76
N ALA A 98 7.47 0.49 -5.53
CA ALA A 98 6.78 1.32 -4.54
C ALA A 98 5.26 1.40 -4.71
N PRO A 99 4.68 1.54 -5.94
CA PRO A 99 3.23 1.52 -6.11
C PRO A 99 2.59 0.20 -5.67
N LEU A 100 3.29 -0.92 -5.89
CA LEU A 100 2.84 -2.26 -5.51
C LEU A 100 2.88 -2.43 -4.00
N LEU A 101 3.98 -2.06 -3.37
CA LEU A 101 4.13 -2.08 -1.92
C LEU A 101 3.04 -1.26 -1.22
N LYS A 102 2.76 -0.04 -1.70
CA LYS A 102 1.67 0.81 -1.20
C LYS A 102 0.32 0.10 -1.29
N SER A 103 0.03 -0.52 -2.44
CA SER A 103 -1.25 -1.20 -2.69
C SER A 103 -1.40 -2.48 -1.86
N LEU A 104 -0.32 -3.24 -1.69
CA LEU A 104 -0.30 -4.42 -0.82
C LEU A 104 -0.47 -4.03 0.65
N VAL A 105 0.17 -2.95 1.12
CA VAL A 105 -0.06 -2.44 2.48
C VAL A 105 -1.52 -2.04 2.66
N THR A 106 -2.14 -1.33 1.70
CA THR A 106 -3.57 -1.01 1.74
C THR A 106 -4.42 -2.26 1.93
N ASN A 107 -4.18 -3.29 1.11
CA ASN A 107 -4.95 -4.54 1.13
C ASN A 107 -4.73 -5.32 2.44
N ILE A 108 -3.48 -5.44 2.89
CA ILE A 108 -3.13 -6.13 4.15
C ILE A 108 -3.73 -5.40 5.34
N ALA A 109 -3.59 -4.07 5.41
CA ALA A 109 -4.11 -3.29 6.53
C ALA A 109 -5.65 -3.40 6.60
N LEU A 110 -6.34 -3.32 5.45
CA LEU A 110 -7.78 -3.54 5.38
C LEU A 110 -8.16 -4.94 5.87
N ALA A 111 -7.50 -6.00 5.38
CA ALA A 111 -7.77 -7.36 5.81
C ALA A 111 -7.53 -7.56 7.32
N ARG A 112 -6.42 -7.02 7.86
CA ARG A 112 -6.06 -7.14 9.29
C ARG A 112 -7.04 -6.42 10.20
N PHE A 113 -7.55 -5.26 9.79
CA PHE A 113 -8.61 -4.57 10.53
C PHE A 113 -9.91 -5.38 10.57
N ILE A 114 -10.31 -6.00 9.46
CA ILE A 114 -11.50 -6.86 9.44
C ILE A 114 -11.35 -8.05 10.39
N LEU A 115 -10.16 -8.67 10.41
CA LEU A 115 -9.90 -9.87 11.20
C LEU A 115 -9.67 -9.59 12.70
N HIS A 116 -9.01 -8.48 13.03
CA HIS A 116 -8.46 -8.26 14.38
C HIS A 116 -8.73 -6.88 14.97
N ASP A 117 -9.40 -5.98 14.24
CA ASP A 117 -9.66 -4.59 14.67
C ASP A 117 -8.38 -3.78 14.96
N GLU A 118 -7.28 -4.09 14.26
CA GLU A 118 -5.97 -3.49 14.50
C GLU A 118 -5.34 -2.91 13.23
N LEU A 119 -4.38 -1.99 13.44
CA LEU A 119 -3.46 -1.56 12.41
C LEU A 119 -2.25 -2.50 12.39
N VAL A 120 -2.00 -3.12 11.23
CA VAL A 120 -0.85 -4.02 11.03
C VAL A 120 0.48 -3.27 11.18
N PRO A 121 1.44 -3.73 12.00
CA PRO A 121 2.78 -3.14 12.06
C PRO A 121 3.53 -3.28 10.73
N ALA A 122 4.40 -2.32 10.40
CA ALA A 122 5.15 -2.33 9.13
C ALA A 122 5.96 -3.63 8.91
N PHE A 123 6.61 -4.15 9.95
CA PHE A 123 7.36 -5.41 9.84
C PHE A 123 6.44 -6.60 9.50
N THR A 124 5.26 -6.65 10.12
CA THR A 124 4.27 -7.70 9.87
C THR A 124 3.68 -7.57 8.47
N ALA A 125 3.43 -6.36 8.00
CA ALA A 125 2.98 -6.12 6.63
C ALA A 125 4.02 -6.62 5.61
N ALA A 126 5.29 -6.25 5.79
CA ALA A 126 6.40 -6.74 4.96
C ALA A 126 6.48 -8.29 4.97
N SER A 127 6.24 -8.88 6.14
CA SER A 127 6.21 -10.33 6.33
C SER A 127 5.09 -11.00 5.52
N LEU A 128 3.87 -10.46 5.62
CA LEU A 128 2.68 -11.02 4.96
C LEU A 128 2.73 -10.90 3.43
N MET A 129 3.39 -9.87 2.90
CA MET A 129 3.59 -9.72 1.45
C MET A 129 4.82 -10.47 0.92
N GLY A 130 5.55 -11.21 1.75
CA GLY A 130 6.68 -12.03 1.31
C GLY A 130 8.01 -11.28 1.15
N LEU A 131 8.19 -10.13 1.82
CA LEU A 131 9.48 -9.43 1.90
C LEU A 131 10.30 -9.91 3.11
N GLN A 132 10.53 -11.21 3.19
CA GLN A 132 11.42 -11.82 4.19
C GLN A 132 12.42 -12.72 3.49
N GLY A 133 13.55 -12.99 4.16
CA GLY A 133 14.61 -13.87 3.67
C GLY A 133 15.84 -13.11 3.20
N GLU A 134 16.95 -13.84 3.03
CA GLU A 134 18.18 -13.27 2.45
C GLU A 134 18.11 -13.15 0.92
N ASP A 135 17.20 -13.90 0.31
CA ASP A 135 16.95 -14.01 -1.13
C ASP A 135 16.23 -12.80 -1.74
N ILE A 136 15.48 -12.05 -0.94
CA ILE A 136 14.88 -10.76 -1.34
C ILE A 136 15.91 -9.61 -1.41
N GLY A 137 17.15 -9.85 -0.96
CA GLY A 137 18.25 -8.90 -1.04
C GLY A 137 17.95 -7.57 -0.34
N GLU A 138 17.99 -6.47 -1.09
CA GLU A 138 17.79 -5.10 -0.58
C GLU A 138 16.35 -4.60 -0.71
N LEU A 139 15.43 -5.42 -1.22
CA LEU A 139 14.02 -5.05 -1.28
C LEU A 139 13.47 -4.87 0.13
N GLN A 140 12.87 -3.71 0.39
CA GLN A 140 12.30 -3.39 1.69
C GLN A 140 11.04 -2.54 1.55
N LEU A 141 10.14 -2.71 2.51
CA LEU A 141 9.03 -1.80 2.71
C LEU A 141 9.53 -0.57 3.47
N THR A 142 9.65 0.58 2.78
CA THR A 142 10.04 1.81 3.49
C THR A 142 8.85 2.41 4.23
N SER A 143 9.15 3.30 5.18
CA SER A 143 8.12 4.01 5.95
C SER A 143 7.19 4.83 5.06
N ASP A 144 7.66 5.36 3.92
CA ASP A 144 6.80 6.10 2.99
C ASP A 144 5.74 5.20 2.35
N GLU A 145 6.14 4.03 1.84
CA GLU A 145 5.18 3.06 1.28
C GLU A 145 4.16 2.60 2.32
N TYR A 146 4.62 2.31 3.54
CA TYR A 146 3.74 1.90 4.62
C TYR A 146 2.73 3.00 4.97
N LEU A 147 3.19 4.23 5.24
CA LEU A 147 2.31 5.34 5.63
C LEU A 147 1.34 5.70 4.51
N GLN A 148 1.75 5.63 3.24
CA GLN A 148 0.84 5.88 2.11
C GLN A 148 -0.17 4.75 1.91
N GLY A 149 0.21 3.50 2.16
CA GLY A 149 -0.72 2.37 2.10
C GLY A 149 -1.78 2.41 3.20
N VAL A 150 -1.41 2.79 4.42
CA VAL A 150 -2.38 2.98 5.52
C VAL A 150 -3.37 4.10 5.22
N ILE A 151 -2.94 5.20 4.60
CA ILE A 151 -3.87 6.22 4.08
C ILE A 151 -4.83 5.62 3.06
N GLY A 152 -4.33 4.79 2.14
CA GLY A 152 -5.16 4.10 1.14
C GLY A 152 -6.24 3.23 1.77
N MET A 153 -5.92 2.53 2.86
CA MET A 153 -6.91 1.77 3.63
C MET A 153 -7.98 2.70 4.22
N VAL A 154 -7.58 3.80 4.86
CA VAL A 154 -8.53 4.75 5.45
C VAL A 154 -9.47 5.33 4.40
N ASN A 155 -9.02 5.56 3.17
CA ASN A 155 -9.88 6.07 2.10
C ASN A 155 -11.02 5.09 1.71
N GLU A 156 -10.87 3.78 1.94
CA GLU A 156 -11.90 2.78 1.65
C GLU A 156 -12.90 2.58 2.81
N LEU A 157 -12.51 2.93 4.04
CA LEU A 157 -13.32 2.69 5.23
C LEU A 157 -14.66 3.46 5.28
N PRO A 158 -14.78 4.73 4.84
CA PRO A 158 -16.07 5.42 4.79
C PRO A 158 -17.08 4.69 3.90
N ARG A 159 -16.64 4.17 2.75
CA ARG A 159 -17.49 3.40 1.85
C ARG A 159 -17.94 2.09 2.49
N LEU A 160 -17.02 1.40 3.17
CA LEU A 160 -17.36 0.18 3.92
C LEU A 160 -18.36 0.47 5.05
N SER A 161 -18.17 1.57 5.78
CA SER A 161 -19.07 2.02 6.85
C SER A 161 -20.51 2.20 6.35
N VAL A 162 -20.72 2.97 5.29
CA VAL A 162 -22.05 3.17 4.68
C VAL A 162 -22.67 1.86 4.20
N ASN A 163 -21.89 1.00 3.54
CA ASN A 163 -22.41 -0.27 3.03
C ASN A 163 -22.75 -1.25 4.15
N SER A 164 -22.02 -1.20 5.26
CA SER A 164 -22.31 -2.03 6.43
C SER A 164 -23.64 -1.64 7.10
N VAL A 165 -23.97 -0.34 7.15
CA VAL A 165 -25.30 0.14 7.59
C VAL A 165 -26.39 -0.38 6.66
N THR A 166 -26.18 -0.31 5.34
CA THR A 166 -27.11 -0.86 4.34
C THR A 166 -27.32 -2.38 4.52
N ALA A 167 -26.27 -3.10 4.92
CA ALA A 167 -26.31 -4.52 5.24
C ALA A 167 -26.80 -4.84 6.67
N GLN A 168 -27.38 -3.85 7.39
CA GLN A 168 -27.89 -3.97 8.77
C GLN A 168 -26.83 -4.36 9.83
N SER A 169 -25.55 -4.14 9.53
CA SER A 169 -24.46 -4.28 10.49
C SER A 169 -24.14 -2.92 11.10
N PHE A 170 -24.72 -2.63 12.27
CA PHE A 170 -24.58 -1.33 12.93
C PHE A 170 -23.38 -1.21 13.87
N ALA A 171 -22.69 -2.32 14.16
CA ALA A 171 -21.48 -2.32 15.00
C ALA A 171 -20.22 -1.89 14.24
N LEU A 172 -20.09 -2.27 12.96
CA LEU A 172 -18.90 -2.00 12.14
C LEU A 172 -18.65 -0.49 11.91
N PRO A 173 -19.67 0.36 11.66
CA PRO A 173 -19.47 1.81 11.53
C PRO A 173 -18.81 2.47 12.74
N GLY A 174 -19.19 2.05 13.96
CA GLY A 174 -18.60 2.56 15.19
C GLY A 174 -17.12 2.19 15.33
N ARG A 175 -16.78 0.92 15.05
CA ARG A 175 -15.38 0.45 15.02
C ARG A 175 -14.56 1.22 14.00
N ILE A 176 -15.10 1.39 12.78
CA ILE A 176 -14.45 2.16 11.71
C ILE A 176 -14.17 3.60 12.15
N ALA A 177 -15.17 4.29 12.73
CA ALA A 177 -15.00 5.68 13.13
C ALA A 177 -13.93 5.86 14.21
N SER A 178 -13.92 4.98 15.23
CA SER A 178 -12.87 4.97 16.26
C SER A 178 -11.49 4.76 15.63
N PHE A 179 -11.38 3.76 14.76
CA PHE A 179 -10.11 3.40 14.12
C PHE A 179 -9.57 4.52 13.22
N VAL A 180 -10.43 5.15 12.41
CA VAL A 180 -10.05 6.29 11.55
C VAL A 180 -9.63 7.50 12.39
N ASN A 181 -10.31 7.76 13.51
CA ASN A 181 -9.93 8.83 14.43
C ASN A 181 -8.54 8.58 15.06
N ASP A 182 -8.26 7.36 15.51
CA ASP A 182 -6.97 6.98 16.11
C ASP A 182 -5.83 7.10 15.09
N ILE A 183 -6.05 6.68 13.83
CA ILE A 183 -5.09 6.89 12.75
C ILE A 183 -4.89 8.39 12.49
N PHE A 184 -5.96 9.17 12.38
CA PHE A 184 -5.87 10.61 12.11
C PHE A 184 -5.09 11.34 13.21
N ALA A 185 -5.36 11.03 14.48
CA ALA A 185 -4.64 11.56 15.62
C ALA A 185 -3.15 11.18 15.58
N SER A 186 -2.86 9.91 15.26
CA SER A 186 -1.49 9.40 15.14
C SER A 186 -0.70 10.10 14.03
N TYR A 187 -1.31 10.28 12.86
CA TYR A 187 -0.68 10.99 11.75
C TYR A 187 -0.49 12.48 12.04
N SER A 188 -1.38 13.10 12.83
CA SER A 188 -1.25 14.51 13.23
C SER A 188 -0.02 14.77 14.10
N MET A 189 0.49 13.75 14.80
CA MET A 189 1.75 13.83 15.57
C MET A 189 3.00 13.73 14.68
N LEU A 190 2.87 13.29 13.43
CA LEU A 190 3.99 13.18 12.51
C LEU A 190 4.35 14.57 11.98
N ASN A 191 5.63 14.94 12.13
CA ASN A 191 6.17 16.16 11.53
C ASN A 191 6.47 15.94 10.03
N LEU A 192 5.41 15.76 9.24
CA LEU A 192 5.51 15.54 7.80
C LEU A 192 5.98 16.81 7.10
N ARG A 193 6.98 16.68 6.22
CA ARG A 193 7.38 17.74 5.30
C ARG A 193 6.29 17.98 4.27
N ASN A 194 6.29 19.13 3.59
CA ASN A 194 5.32 19.47 2.53
C ASN A 194 5.56 18.67 1.24
N ASP A 195 5.30 17.37 1.29
CA ASP A 195 5.47 16.42 0.20
C ASP A 195 4.14 15.74 -0.18
N ALA A 196 4.21 14.71 -1.03
CA ALA A 196 3.04 13.97 -1.49
C ALA A 196 2.30 13.26 -0.34
N LEU A 197 3.03 12.81 0.69
CA LEU A 197 2.46 12.14 1.86
C LEU A 197 1.64 13.14 2.69
N ARG A 198 2.14 14.38 2.86
CA ARG A 198 1.38 15.44 3.55
C ARG A 198 0.04 15.74 2.87
N ARG A 199 0.03 15.87 1.54
CA ARG A 199 -1.22 16.14 0.79
C ARG A 199 -2.24 15.01 0.95
N LYS A 200 -1.77 13.76 0.92
CA LYS A 200 -2.58 12.55 1.14
C LYS A 200 -3.09 12.47 2.59
N PHE A 201 -2.29 12.88 3.57
CA PHE A 201 -2.74 12.96 4.95
C PHE A 201 -3.81 14.03 5.13
N ASP A 202 -3.63 15.23 4.56
CA ASP A 202 -4.58 16.33 4.69
C ASP A 202 -5.97 16.01 4.12
N SER A 203 -6.09 15.00 3.23
CA SER A 203 -7.39 14.52 2.75
C SER A 203 -8.13 13.63 3.75
N LEU A 204 -7.45 13.01 4.72
CA LEU A 204 -8.06 12.11 5.70
C LEU A 204 -9.13 12.79 6.56
N LYS A 205 -9.06 14.11 6.75
CA LYS A 205 -10.10 14.86 7.49
C LYS A 205 -11.50 14.70 6.87
N TYR A 206 -11.57 14.51 5.55
CA TYR A 206 -12.85 14.30 4.86
C TYR A 206 -13.38 12.89 5.09
N ASP A 207 -12.50 11.88 5.13
CA ASP A 207 -12.86 10.50 5.42
C ASP A 207 -13.30 10.35 6.88
N LEU A 208 -12.56 10.96 7.82
CA LEU A 208 -12.94 11.05 9.23
C LEU A 208 -14.34 11.65 9.40
N LYS A 209 -14.57 12.83 8.80
CA LYS A 209 -15.89 13.47 8.85
C LYS A 209 -17.00 12.56 8.32
N ARG A 210 -16.77 11.86 7.20
CA ARG A 210 -17.77 10.93 6.63
C ARG A 210 -18.07 9.78 7.60
N CYS A 211 -17.07 9.22 8.26
CA CYS A 211 -17.27 8.18 9.26
C CYS A 211 -18.05 8.69 10.47
N GLU A 212 -17.75 9.90 10.96
CA GLU A 212 -18.48 10.57 12.05
C GLU A 212 -19.94 10.84 11.68
N ASP A 213 -20.20 11.34 10.47
CA ASP A 213 -21.55 11.62 9.99
C ASP A 213 -22.41 10.32 9.94
N VAL A 214 -21.82 9.17 9.56
CA VAL A 214 -22.51 7.86 9.60
C VAL A 214 -22.84 7.44 11.03
N VAL A 215 -21.90 7.58 11.97
CA VAL A 215 -22.14 7.22 13.39
C VAL A 215 -23.17 8.13 14.03
N TYR A 216 -23.14 9.43 13.70
CA TYR A 216 -24.14 10.40 14.13
C TYR A 216 -25.54 9.98 13.65
N ASP A 217 -25.68 9.61 12.38
CA ASP A 217 -26.93 9.14 11.80
C ASP A 217 -27.50 7.90 12.50
N LEU A 218 -26.64 6.94 12.88
CA LEU A 218 -27.04 5.76 13.63
C LEU A 218 -27.48 6.10 15.06
N THR A 219 -26.76 7.01 15.71
CA THR A 219 -27.04 7.45 17.08
C THR A 219 -28.38 8.16 17.16
N LEU A 220 -28.67 9.08 16.23
CA LEU A 220 -29.96 9.77 16.14
C LEU A 220 -31.16 8.80 16.00
N ARG A 221 -30.94 7.65 15.35
CA ARG A 221 -31.97 6.64 15.09
C ARG A 221 -32.04 5.56 16.17
N GLY A 222 -31.22 5.64 17.22
CA GLY A 222 -31.14 4.62 18.27
C GLY A 222 -30.59 3.27 17.78
N LEU A 223 -29.84 3.25 16.68
CA LEU A 223 -29.27 2.05 16.06
C LEU A 223 -27.78 1.86 16.40
N GLY A 224 -27.15 2.83 17.08
CA GLY A 224 -25.76 2.75 17.50
C GLY A 224 -25.54 1.77 18.67
N PRO A 225 -24.31 1.30 18.88
CA PRO A 225 -23.96 0.56 20.11
C PRO A 225 -24.37 1.41 21.31
N ALA A 226 -25.14 0.84 22.24
CA ALA A 226 -25.62 1.56 23.40
C ALA A 226 -24.42 2.14 24.15
N THR A 227 -24.34 3.47 24.25
CA THR A 227 -23.41 4.14 25.14
C THR A 227 -23.80 3.74 26.56
N THR A 228 -23.16 2.69 27.09
CA THR A 228 -23.17 2.43 28.53
C THR A 228 -22.46 3.61 29.16
N ALA A 229 -23.25 4.52 29.73
CA ALA A 229 -22.80 5.59 30.61
C ALA A 229 -22.09 5.03 31.85
#